data_AF-A0A432R9P4-F1
#
_entry.id   AF-A0A432R9P4-F1
#
_cell.length_a   1.000
_cell.length_b   1.000
_cell.length_c   1.000
_cell.angle_alpha   90.00
_cell.angle_beta   90.00
_cell.angle_gamma   90.00
#
_symmetry.space_group_name_H-M   'P 1'
#
loop_
_entity.id
_entity.type
_entity.pdbx_description
1 polymer ?
#
loop_
_entity_poly.entity_id
_entity_poly.type
_entity_poly.pdbx_seq_one_letter_code
_entity_poly.pdbx_strand_id
1 'polypeptide(L)' 'MAGGSRRSPRQSKETTALLSLARPLSKTLAKVEVLGEIAVIEREDGGQAVVPRDEVCRLAERLNLVLKGVKC' A
#
# COMPACT_ATOMS: atom_id res chain seq x y z
N MET A 1 -5.15 -47.38 29.88
CA MET A 1 -4.12 -46.31 29.95
C MET A 1 -4.17 -45.54 28.64
N ALA A 2 -4.49 -44.24 28.72
CA ALA A 2 -4.85 -43.41 27.57
C ALA A 2 -3.61 -42.93 26.79
N GLY A 3 -3.52 -43.29 25.51
CA GLY A 3 -2.53 -42.77 24.57
C GLY A 3 -2.95 -41.37 24.10
N GLY A 4 -2.26 -40.34 24.61
CA GLY A 4 -2.57 -38.94 24.33
C GLY A 4 -2.25 -38.53 22.89
N SER A 5 -3.31 -38.24 22.13
CA SER A 5 -3.24 -37.48 20.88
C SER A 5 -2.94 -36.02 21.19
N ARG A 6 -1.79 -35.50 20.76
CA ARG A 6 -1.48 -34.06 20.76
C ARG A 6 -1.20 -33.62 19.32
N ARG A 7 -2.25 -33.32 18.56
CA ARG A 7 -2.12 -32.50 17.35
C ARG A 7 -2.09 -31.03 17.77
N SER A 8 -0.90 -30.43 17.74
CA SER A 8 -0.72 -28.99 17.89
C SER A 8 -1.29 -28.25 16.67
N PRO A 9 -2.21 -27.29 16.84
CA PRO A 9 -2.58 -26.35 15.79
C PRO A 9 -1.62 -25.16 15.86
N ARG A 10 -0.52 -25.22 15.10
CA ARG A 10 0.39 -24.09 14.93
C ARG A 10 0.77 -23.99 13.47
N GLN A 11 0.02 -23.23 12.68
CA GLN A 11 0.53 -22.50 11.51
C GLN A 11 -0.63 -21.84 10.76
N SER A 12 -1.07 -20.68 11.25
CA SER A 12 -1.94 -19.78 10.45
C SER A 12 -1.67 -18.30 10.75
N LYS A 13 -0.51 -17.96 11.34
CA LYS A 13 -0.19 -16.58 11.76
C LYS A 13 0.94 -15.92 10.95
N GLU A 14 1.64 -16.65 10.08
CA GLU A 14 2.82 -16.11 9.39
C GLU A 14 2.50 -15.23 8.17
N THR A 15 1.32 -15.36 7.57
CA THR A 15 0.98 -14.61 6.35
C THR A 15 0.69 -13.13 6.61
N THR A 16 0.21 -12.76 7.80
CA THR A 16 -0.11 -11.36 8.13
C THR A 16 1.14 -10.48 8.31
N ALA A 17 2.27 -11.08 8.68
CA ALA A 17 3.52 -10.36 8.93
C ALA A 17 4.19 -9.86 7.64
N LEU A 18 4.13 -10.64 6.54
CA LEU A 18 4.76 -10.28 5.27
C LEU A 18 4.08 -9.10 4.57
N LEU A 19 2.75 -8.98 4.67
CA LEU A 19 1.98 -7.85 4.13
C LEU A 19 2.31 -6.51 4.81
N SER A 20 2.78 -6.57 6.06
CA SER A 20 3.15 -5.37 6.84
C SER A 20 4.50 -4.78 6.42
N LEU A 21 5.35 -5.55 5.73
CA LEU A 21 6.64 -5.09 5.20
C LEU A 21 6.52 -4.35 3.85
N ALA A 22 5.38 -4.48 3.16
CA ALA A 22 5.16 -3.88 1.85
C ALA A 22 4.63 -2.44 1.90
N ARG A 23 4.19 -1.96 3.08
CA ARG A 23 3.82 -0.55 3.26
C ARG A 23 5.07 0.25 3.62
N PRO A 24 5.44 1.28 2.83
CA PRO A 24 6.44 2.24 3.26
C PRO A 24 6.00 2.85 4.60
N LEU A 25 6.85 2.70 5.62
CA LEU A 25 6.66 3.30 6.94
C LEU A 25 6.79 4.84 6.88
N SER A 26 7.47 5.33 5.83
CA SER A 26 7.74 6.74 5.59
C SER A 26 6.67 7.33 4.67
N LYS A 27 6.16 8.51 5.02
CA LYS A 27 5.36 9.31 4.09
C LYS A 27 6.25 9.73 2.92
N THR A 28 5.90 9.33 1.71
CA THR A 28 6.62 9.74 0.49
C THR A 28 5.88 10.89 -0.17
N LEU A 29 6.58 11.98 -0.47
CA LEU A 29 6.01 13.09 -1.21
C LEU A 29 5.86 12.69 -2.68
N ALA A 30 4.70 13.03 -3.24
CA ALA A 30 4.42 12.82 -4.64
C ALA A 30 3.73 14.06 -5.24
N LYS A 31 4.19 14.48 -6.42
CA LYS A 31 3.52 15.48 -7.25
C LYS A 31 2.46 14.77 -8.08
N VAL A 32 1.27 15.37 -8.17
CA VAL A 32 0.19 14.84 -9.00
C VAL A 32 -0.15 15.85 -10.09
N GLU A 33 -0.20 15.37 -11.31
CA GLU A 33 -0.64 16.13 -12.47
C GLU A 33 -1.87 15.45 -13.07
N VAL A 34 -2.99 16.16 -13.14
CA VAL A 34 -4.26 15.64 -13.65
C VAL A 34 -4.43 16.07 -15.10
N LEU A 35 -4.50 15.09 -16.00
CA LEU A 35 -4.65 15.28 -17.45
C LEU A 35 -6.00 14.69 -17.89
N GLY A 36 -7.08 15.40 -17.56
CA GLY A 36 -8.45 14.94 -17.81
C GLY A 36 -8.87 13.83 -16.85
N GLU A 37 -9.14 12.64 -17.40
CA GLU A 37 -9.61 11.46 -16.66
C GLU A 37 -8.47 10.63 -16.03
N ILE A 38 -7.22 10.95 -16.38
CA ILE A 38 -6.03 10.29 -15.84
C ILE A 38 -5.21 11.26 -14.98
N ALA A 39 -4.44 10.70 -14.07
CA ALA A 39 -3.48 11.42 -13.26
C ALA A 39 -2.12 10.74 -13.31
N VAL A 40 -1.08 11.54 -13.44
CA VAL A 40 0.32 11.12 -13.34
C VAL A 40 0.79 11.45 -11.94
N ILE A 41 1.28 10.44 -11.22
CA ILE A 41 1.85 10.57 -9.88
C ILE A 41 3.35 10.38 -10.03
N GLU A 42 4.11 11.41 -9.67
CA GLU A 42 5.57 11.40 -9.65
C GLU A 42 6.06 11.54 -8.22
N ARG A 43 6.82 10.54 -7.75
CA ARG A 43 7.40 10.52 -6.42
C ARG A 43 8.79 11.16 -6.44
N GLU A 44 9.24 11.68 -5.30
CA GLU A 44 10.59 12.25 -5.17
C GLU A 44 11.73 11.24 -5.42
N ASP A 45 11.46 9.94 -5.29
CA ASP A 45 12.43 8.88 -5.58
C ASP A 45 12.56 8.56 -7.09
N GLY A 46 11.88 9.33 -7.95
CA GLY A 46 11.85 9.13 -9.39
C GLY A 46 10.84 8.08 -9.87
N GLY A 47 10.08 7.46 -8.96
CA GLY A 47 9.00 6.56 -9.32
C GLY A 47 7.83 7.32 -9.95
N GLN A 48 7.36 6.86 -11.11
CA GLN A 48 6.15 7.37 -11.76
C GLN A 48 5.08 6.30 -11.87
N ALA A 49 3.82 6.73 -11.75
CA ALA A 49 2.65 5.91 -12.01
C ALA A 49 1.59 6.73 -12.76
N VAL A 50 0.90 6.10 -13.71
CA VAL A 50 -0.28 6.67 -14.37
C VAL A 50 -1.50 5.90 -13.87
N VAL A 51 -2.47 6.63 -13.33
CA VAL A 51 -3.67 6.04 -12.73
C VAL A 51 -4.91 6.83 -13.13
N PRO A 52 -6.11 6.21 -13.09
CA PRO A 52 -7.36 6.95 -13.22
C PRO A 52 -7.49 8.01 -12.12
N ARG A 53 -8.06 9.16 -12.47
CA ARG A 53 -8.19 10.30 -11.55
C ARG A 53 -8.96 9.94 -10.27
N ASP A 54 -9.99 9.12 -10.38
CA ASP A 54 -10.84 8.67 -9.27
C ASP A 54 -10.11 7.69 -8.33
N GLU A 55 -9.05 7.04 -8.79
CA GLU A 55 -8.25 6.12 -7.98
C GLU A 55 -7.09 6.79 -7.24
N VAL A 56 -6.71 8.01 -7.60
CA VAL A 56 -5.55 8.74 -7.02
C VAL A 56 -5.56 8.73 -5.50
N CYS A 57 -6.69 9.11 -4.89
CA CYS A 57 -6.78 9.20 -3.43
C CYS A 57 -6.70 7.83 -2.74
N ARG A 58 -7.36 6.82 -3.31
CA ARG A 58 -7.29 5.45 -2.80
C ARG A 58 -5.86 4.92 -2.86
N LEU A 59 -5.14 5.22 -3.94
CA LEU A 59 -3.75 4.81 -4.12
C LEU A 59 -2.83 5.51 -3.12
N ALA A 60 -3.03 6.82 -2.92
CA ALA A 60 -2.24 7.61 -1.98
C ALA A 60 -2.40 7.13 -0.53
N GLU A 61 -3.62 6.84 -0.08
CA GLU A 61 -3.85 6.27 1.25
C GLU A 61 -3.19 4.89 1.42
N ARG A 62 -3.32 4.02 0.41
CA ARG A 62 -2.75 2.67 0.47
C ARG A 62 -1.23 2.67 0.58
N LEU A 63 -0.59 3.63 -0.10
CA LEU A 63 0.86 3.76 -0.23
C LEU A 63 1.45 4.82 0.70
N ASN A 64 0.66 5.43 1.60
CA ASN A 64 1.09 6.55 2.46
C ASN A 64 1.74 7.72 1.69
N LEU A 65 1.21 8.06 0.52
CA LEU A 65 1.70 9.18 -0.28
C LEU A 65 1.11 10.49 0.23
N VAL A 66 1.96 11.52 0.29
CA VAL A 66 1.54 12.89 0.53
C VAL A 66 1.52 13.61 -0.81
N LEU A 67 0.32 13.85 -1.32
CA LEU A 67 0.12 14.42 -2.65
C LEU A 67 0.24 15.94 -2.63
N LYS A 68 1.01 16.50 -3.58
CA LYS A 68 1.05 17.93 -3.90
C LYS A 68 0.22 18.19 -5.16
N GLY A 69 -0.68 19.16 -5.10
CA GLY A 69 -1.48 19.62 -6.25
C GLY A 69 -2.89 19.05 -6.35
N VAL A 70 -3.22 18.03 -5.54
CA VAL A 70 -4.57 17.45 -5.46
C VAL A 70 -4.94 17.30 -3.98
N LYS A 71 -6.18 17.67 -3.62
CA LYS A 71 -6.73 17.39 -2.31
C LYS A 71 -7.48 16.07 -2.33
N CYS A 72 -6.98 15.15 -1.52
CA CYS A 72 -7.71 14.09 -0.87
C CYS A 72 -7.89 14.55 0.59
#